data_AF-A0A2D6A5P3-F1
#
_entry.id   AF-A0A2D6A5P3-F1
#
_cell.length_a   1.000
_cell.length_b   1.000
_cell.length_c   1.000
_cell.angle_alpha   90.00
_cell.angle_beta   90.00
_cell.angle_gamma   90.00
#
_symmetry.space_group_name_H-M   'P 1'
#
loop_
_entity.id
_entity.type
_entity.pdbx_description
1 polymer ?
#
loop_
_entity_poly.entity_id
_entity_poly.type
_entity_poly.pdbx_seq_one_letter_code
_entity_poly.pdbx_strand_id
1 'polypeptide(L)' 'MRRNDPVAEVRGKDSAELVYDLNEARKALFHTKVQSVGESTDTMQSRTLRRKIARILTVLTARDSEAAQSGAKSEES' A
#
# COMPACT_ATOMS: atom_id res chain seq x y z
N MET A 1 18.04 14.19 -9.26
CA MET A 1 16.87 13.30 -9.47
C MET A 1 15.89 13.54 -8.34
N ARG A 2 14.70 14.11 -8.60
CA ARG A 2 13.63 14.14 -7.60
C ARG A 2 13.21 12.69 -7.36
N ARG A 3 13.38 12.18 -6.15
CA ARG A 3 12.72 10.93 -5.76
C ARG A 3 11.23 11.22 -5.92
N ASN A 4 10.53 10.56 -6.86
CA ASN A 4 9.08 10.49 -6.79
C ASN A 4 8.79 9.96 -5.40
N ASP A 5 8.26 10.80 -4.52
CA ASP A 5 8.04 10.44 -3.14
C ASP A 5 6.80 9.55 -3.15
N PRO A 6 6.94 8.21 -3.12
CA PRO A 6 5.81 7.32 -3.38
C PRO A 6 4.80 7.41 -2.22
N VAL A 7 5.22 8.01 -1.10
CA VAL A 7 4.38 8.33 0.05
C VAL A 7 3.44 9.50 -0.28
N ALA A 8 3.89 10.49 -1.05
CA ALA A 8 3.06 11.62 -1.47
C ALA A 8 1.96 11.18 -2.46
N GLU A 9 2.28 10.26 -3.38
CA GLU A 9 1.31 9.67 -4.32
C GLU A 9 0.23 8.83 -3.62
N VAL A 10 0.53 8.25 -2.45
CA VAL A 10 -0.42 7.43 -1.67
C VAL A 10 -1.25 8.30 -0.71
N ARG A 11 -0.68 9.39 -0.17
CA ARG A 11 -1.42 10.30 0.73
C ARG A 11 -2.52 11.09 0.03
N GLY A 12 -2.39 11.37 -1.26
CA GLY A 12 -3.38 12.10 -2.05
C GLY A 12 -4.59 11.27 -2.51
N LYS A 13 -4.57 9.95 -2.32
CA LYS A 13 -5.64 9.04 -2.74
C LYS A 13 -6.66 8.82 -1.63
N ASP A 14 -7.91 8.61 -2.01
CA ASP A 14 -8.94 8.23 -1.05
C ASP A 14 -8.69 6.82 -0.48
N SER A 15 -9.20 6.53 0.72
CA SER A 15 -9.03 5.23 1.37
C SER A 15 -9.61 4.09 0.52
N ALA A 16 -10.71 4.32 -0.21
CA ALA A 16 -11.26 3.32 -1.13
C ALA A 16 -10.31 3.00 -2.29
N GLU A 17 -9.67 4.03 -2.85
CA GLU A 17 -8.66 3.86 -3.92
C GLU A 17 -7.43 3.13 -3.42
N LEU A 18 -6.99 3.41 -2.18
CA LEU A 18 -5.88 2.70 -1.55
C LEU A 18 -6.19 1.22 -1.35
N VAL A 19 -7.40 0.87 -0.93
CA VAL A 19 -7.83 -0.53 -0.80
C VAL A 19 -7.89 -1.22 -2.17
N TYR A 20 -8.38 -0.53 -3.20
CA TYR A 20 -8.36 -1.04 -4.57
C TYR A 20 -6.92 -1.32 -5.03
N ASP A 21 -6.03 -0.33 -4.90
CA ASP A 21 -4.61 -0.45 -5.27
C ASP A 21 -3.89 -1.55 -4.49
N LEU A 22 -4.24 -1.76 -3.22
CA LEU A 22 -3.73 -2.84 -2.39
C LEU A 22 -4.10 -4.21 -2.97
N ASN A 23 -5.36 -4.38 -3.36
CA ASN A 23 -5.86 -5.62 -3.92
C ASN A 23 -5.23 -5.93 -5.27
N GLU A 24 -5.12 -4.92 -6.14
CA GLU A 24 -4.44 -5.07 -7.43
C GLU A 24 -2.95 -5.41 -7.27
N ALA A 25 -2.24 -4.75 -6.34
CA ALA A 25 -0.84 -5.06 -6.07
C ALA A 25 -0.65 -6.48 -5.51
N ARG A 26 -1.58 -6.98 -4.69
CA ARG A 26 -1.58 -8.35 -4.17
C ARG A 26 -1.82 -9.38 -5.28
N LYS A 27 -2.80 -9.13 -6.17
CA LYS A 27 -3.05 -9.98 -7.34
C LYS A 27 -1.83 -10.05 -8.25
N ALA A 28 -1.23 -8.91 -8.58
CA ALA A 28 -0.02 -8.85 -9.39
C ALA A 28 1.13 -9.65 -8.75
N LEU A 29 1.32 -9.52 -7.43
CA LEU A 29 2.36 -10.28 -6.71
C LEU A 29 2.09 -11.79 -6.75
N PHE A 30 0.84 -12.21 -6.67
CA PHE A 30 0.45 -13.61 -6.82
C PHE A 30 0.76 -14.12 -8.24
N HIS A 31 0.41 -13.36 -9.27
CA HIS A 31 0.74 -13.71 -10.66
C HIS A 31 2.26 -13.84 -10.87
N THR A 32 3.07 -12.93 -10.34
CA THR A 32 4.54 -13.06 -10.43
C THR A 32 5.06 -14.33 -9.75
N LYS A 33 4.45 -14.75 -8.63
CA LYS A 33 4.80 -16.01 -7.97
C LYS A 33 4.36 -17.24 -8.78
N VAL A 34 3.19 -17.21 -9.41
CA VAL A 34 2.72 -18.32 -10.25
C VAL A 34 3.57 -18.45 -11.52
N GLN A 35 3.93 -17.33 -12.17
CA GLN A 35 4.82 -17.31 -13.33
C GLN A 35 6.22 -17.82 -13.02
N SER A 36 6.71 -17.67 -11.78
CA SER A 36 8.02 -18.20 -11.36
C SER A 36 8.15 -19.71 -11.42
N VAL A 37 7.03 -20.45 -11.56
CA VAL A 37 7.02 -21.92 -11.58
C VAL A 37 7.48 -22.48 -12.95
N GLY A 38 7.68 -21.65 -13.98
CA GLY A 38 8.11 -22.10 -15.31
C GLY A 38 9.14 -21.22 -16.05
N GLU A 39 9.39 -19.99 -15.60
CA GLU A 39 10.32 -19.04 -16.23
C GLU A 39 11.16 -18.25 -15.21
N SER A 40 12.18 -17.54 -15.69
CA SER A 40 12.98 -16.63 -14.88
C SER A 40 12.11 -15.57 -14.19
N THR A 41 12.09 -15.61 -12.86
CA THR A 41 11.28 -14.70 -12.06
C THR A 41 11.79 -13.27 -12.16
N ASP A 42 10.94 -12.31 -12.49
CA ASP A 42 11.26 -10.89 -12.32
C ASP A 42 11.27 -10.52 -10.83
N THR A 43 12.41 -10.79 -10.19
CA THR A 43 12.63 -10.52 -8.77
C THR A 43 12.59 -9.02 -8.44
N MET A 44 12.86 -8.15 -9.41
CA MET A 44 12.77 -6.70 -9.25
C MET A 44 11.31 -6.25 -9.17
N GLN A 45 10.45 -6.73 -10.07
CA GLN A 45 9.02 -6.47 -10.01
C GLN A 45 8.41 -6.97 -8.70
N SER A 46 8.78 -8.18 -8.27
CA SER A 46 8.34 -8.75 -6.99
C SER A 46 8.73 -7.86 -5.79
N ARG A 47 9.96 -7.33 -5.77
CA ARG A 47 10.42 -6.37 -4.75
C ARG A 47 9.67 -5.04 -4.80
N THR A 48 9.34 -4.56 -6.00
CA THR A 48 8.58 -3.31 -6.19
C THR A 48 7.15 -3.45 -5.67
N LEU A 49 6.48 -4.55 -6.02
CA LEU A 49 5.12 -4.86 -5.56
C LEU A 49 5.04 -5.00 -4.04
N ARG A 50 6.00 -5.72 -3.41
CA ARG A 50 6.06 -5.81 -1.94
C ARG A 50 6.21 -4.44 -1.27
N ARG A 51 7.06 -3.55 -1.82
CA ARG A 51 7.24 -2.19 -1.30
C ARG A 51 6.00 -1.33 -1.50
N LYS A 52 5.29 -1.48 -2.62
CA LYS A 52 4.00 -0.80 -2.87
C LYS A 52 2.95 -1.22 -1.83
N ILE A 53 2.79 -2.51 -1.60
CA ILE A 53 1.86 -3.07 -0.60
C ILE A 53 2.18 -2.52 0.79
N ALA A 54 3.44 -2.56 1.22
CA ALA A 54 3.84 -2.09 2.53
C ALA A 54 3.50 -0.62 2.75
N ARG A 55 3.73 0.25 1.75
CA ARG A 55 3.41 1.69 1.83
C ARG A 55 1.92 1.95 1.94
N ILE A 56 1.10 1.24 1.15
CA ILE A 56 -0.35 1.39 1.21
C ILE A 56 -0.88 0.99 2.59
N LEU A 57 -0.39 -0.14 3.13
CA LEU A 57 -0.74 -0.57 4.48
C LEU A 57 -0.33 0.46 5.53
N THR A 58 0.87 1.02 5.45
CA THR A 58 1.31 2.07 6.38
C THR A 58 0.37 3.27 6.37
N VAL A 59 -0.08 3.73 5.20
CA VAL A 59 -1.00 4.87 5.11
C VAL A 59 -2.38 4.53 5.65
N LEU A 60 -2.91 3.34 5.33
CA LEU A 60 -4.20 2.89 5.87
C LEU A 60 -4.15 2.78 7.41
N THR A 61 -3.12 2.14 7.96
CA THR A 61 -2.94 2.02 9.41
C THR A 61 -2.76 3.38 10.09
N ALA A 62 -2.05 4.31 9.45
CA ALA A 62 -1.92 5.68 9.96
C ALA A 62 -3.27 6.40 10.01
N ARG A 63 -4.09 6.28 8.95
CA ARG A 63 -5.45 6.83 8.90
C ARG A 63 -6.37 6.23 9.96
N ASP A 64 -6.32 4.91 10.14
CA ASP A 64 -7.09 4.23 11.19
C ASP A 64 -6.69 4.72 12.59
N SER A 65 -5.39 4.93 12.81
CA SER A 65 -4.85 5.44 14.08
C SER A 65 -5.26 6.89 14.32
N GLU A 66 -5.24 7.74 13.29
CA GLU A 66 -5.70 9.13 13.35
C GLU A 66 -7.21 9.21 13.64
N ALA A 67 -8.01 8.37 12.98
CA ALA A 67 -9.45 8.28 13.23
C ALA A 67 -9.74 7.86 14.68
N ALA A 68 -9.06 6.83 15.19
CA ALA A 68 -9.19 6.39 16.58
C ALA A 68 -8.80 7.47 17.60
N GLN A 69 -7.76 8.25 17.31
CA GLN A 69 -7.33 9.36 18.18
C GLN A 69 -8.27 10.57 18.10
N SER A 70 -8.92 10.82 16.97
CA SER A 70 -9.90 11.90 16.82
C SER A 70 -11.21 11.63 17.57
N GLY A 71 -11.65 10.37 17.64
CA GLY A 71 -12.85 9.98 18.41
C GLY A 71 -12.65 10.06 19.93
N ALA A 72 -11.42 9.86 20.42
CA ALA A 72 -11.11 9.93 21.84
C ALA A 72 -11.05 11.35 22.41
N LYS A 73 -10.93 12.40 21.57
CA LYS A 73 -10.81 13.80 22.04
C LYS A 73 -12.15 14.53 22.20
N SER A 74 -13.27 13.92 21.82
CA SER A 74 -14.60 14.57 21.87
C SER A 74 -15.45 14.22 23.10
N GLU A 75 -15.02 13.30 23.97
CA GLU A 75 -15.79 12.87 25.16
C GLU A 75 -15.28 13.48 26.49
N GLU A 76 -14.22 14.30 26.46
CA GLU A 76 -13.60 14.87 27.66
C GLU A 76 -13.71 16.41 27.70
N SER A 77 -14.83 16.97 27.23
CA SER A 77 -15.14 18.42 27.32
C SER A 77 -16.55 18.68 27.82
#